data_AF-A0A4P1K3G2-F1
#
_entry.id   AF-A0A4P1K3G2-F1
#
_cell.length_a   1.000
_cell.length_b   1.000
_cell.length_c   1.000
_cell.angle_alpha   90.00
_cell.angle_beta   90.00
_cell.angle_gamma   90.00
#
_symmetry.space_group_name_H-M   'P 1'
#
loop_
_entity.id
_entity.type
_entity.pdbx_description
1 polymer ?
#
loop_
_entity_poly.entity_id
_entity_poly.type
_entity_poly.pdbx_seq_one_letter_code
_entity_poly.pdbx_strand_id
1 'polypeptide(L)'
;MSSSHRRLSLLTAGCAVVAIATAAAAPAWANPAPSYETLLERIGQTPVNVEAGALLDAAEARVRQARVRPNPQLGLTADGVLGSGPYDGYSNAETSLALTQDLELWGRRGARVDVARGEAGTAALRRDLTGVDAAGRLALVYAEAEAADRRFQLAKEALTITLADARAALLLVEEGREPLLRGIQAETEAASARASLDEAGAEREAAFARLTATAMLPTVVTSIDPGVLDRAPSAPDQSGAASPVVRLAEAERDTAERRIRVEQINARPNVSASVGVTRYEAEDATALTFGVSMPLPLFDRNRGKHPGGAGRVQGGERPPGRRPSR
;
A
#
# COMPACT_ATOMS: atom_id res chain seq x y z
N MET A 1 -69.39 -20.45 32.23
CA MET A 1 -68.64 -20.36 33.50
C MET A 1 -67.19 -20.01 33.19
N SER A 2 -66.66 -19.09 33.99
CA SER A 2 -65.26 -18.65 34.12
C SER A 2 -64.65 -17.69 33.08
N SER A 3 -64.58 -16.45 33.55
CA SER A 3 -63.68 -15.34 33.28
C SER A 3 -62.18 -15.66 33.42
N SER A 4 -61.31 -14.94 32.71
CA SER A 4 -60.37 -13.98 33.34
C SER A 4 -59.68 -13.08 32.29
N HIS A 5 -59.85 -11.77 32.42
CA HIS A 5 -58.97 -10.78 31.78
C HIS A 5 -58.14 -10.13 32.89
N ARG A 6 -56.83 -10.38 32.90
CA ARG A 6 -55.87 -9.67 33.76
C ARG A 6 -55.66 -8.27 33.19
N ARG A 7 -56.07 -7.25 33.94
CA ARG A 7 -55.70 -5.85 33.68
C ARG A 7 -54.28 -5.63 34.20
N LEU A 8 -53.31 -5.38 33.31
CA LEU A 8 -52.02 -4.83 33.69
C LEU A 8 -52.17 -3.33 33.95
N SER A 9 -51.64 -2.90 35.08
CA SER A 9 -51.71 -1.55 35.64
C SER A 9 -50.83 -0.55 34.87
N LEU A 10 -51.41 0.62 34.55
CA LEU A 10 -50.79 1.74 33.81
C LEU A 10 -49.63 2.43 34.53
N LEU A 11 -49.32 2.07 35.78
CA LEU A 11 -48.31 2.76 36.60
C LEU A 11 -46.87 2.26 36.36
N THR A 12 -46.68 1.05 35.82
CA THR A 12 -45.34 0.53 35.51
C THR A 12 -44.80 0.99 34.16
N ALA A 13 -45.66 1.54 33.28
CA ALA A 13 -45.25 2.07 31.98
C ALA A 13 -44.58 3.46 32.08
N GLY A 14 -44.86 4.25 33.14
CA GLY A 14 -44.31 5.60 33.30
C GLY A 14 -42.83 5.64 33.69
N CYS A 15 -42.40 4.77 34.61
CA CYS A 15 -41.01 4.76 35.09
C CYS A 15 -40.02 4.17 34.06
N ALA A 16 -40.48 3.30 33.17
CA ALA A 16 -39.63 2.72 32.12
C ALA A 16 -39.24 3.75 31.04
N VAL A 17 -40.10 4.73 30.76
CA VAL A 17 -39.83 5.77 29.74
C VAL A 17 -38.81 6.80 30.22
N VAL A 18 -38.79 7.12 31.53
CA VAL A 18 -37.82 8.08 32.10
C VAL A 18 -36.42 7.46 32.26
N ALA A 19 -36.34 6.15 32.53
CA ALA A 19 -35.06 5.44 32.62
C ALA A 19 -34.39 5.22 31.25
N ILE A 20 -35.15 5.10 30.17
CA ILE A 20 -34.61 4.97 28.81
C ILE A 20 -34.18 6.34 28.24
N ALA A 21 -34.82 7.45 28.65
CA ALA A 21 -34.45 8.79 28.21
C ALA A 21 -33.14 9.31 28.83
N THR A 22 -32.69 8.77 29.97
CA THR A 22 -31.46 9.22 30.66
C THR A 22 -30.20 8.45 30.25
N ALA A 23 -30.33 7.27 29.62
CA ALA A 23 -29.18 6.49 29.14
C ALA A 23 -28.62 6.95 27.78
N ALA A 24 -29.30 7.85 27.07
CA ALA A 24 -28.89 8.34 25.75
C ALA A 24 -28.09 9.67 25.80
N ALA A 25 -27.95 10.28 26.98
CA ALA A 25 -27.17 11.51 27.16
C ALA A 25 -25.90 11.21 27.95
N ALA A 26 -25.02 10.39 27.39
CA ALA A 26 -23.62 10.44 27.80
C ALA A 26 -23.10 11.85 27.50
N PRO A 27 -22.34 12.49 28.42
CA PRO A 27 -21.70 13.75 28.11
C PRO A 27 -20.84 13.54 26.85
N ALA A 28 -21.11 14.30 25.79
CA ALA A 28 -20.26 14.33 24.62
C ALA A 28 -18.94 15.01 25.02
N TRP A 29 -18.03 14.25 25.63
CA TRP A 29 -16.67 14.70 25.80
C TRP A 29 -16.10 14.95 24.41
N ALA A 30 -15.50 16.13 24.23
CA ALA A 30 -14.75 16.42 23.02
C ALA A 30 -13.67 15.34 22.88
N ASN A 31 -13.56 14.77 21.68
CA ASN A 31 -12.49 13.87 21.28
C ASN A 31 -11.52 14.73 20.46
N PRO A 32 -10.55 15.40 21.10
CA PRO A 32 -9.56 16.18 20.38
C PRO A 32 -8.75 15.26 19.48
N ALA A 33 -8.49 15.72 18.25
CA ALA A 33 -7.51 15.09 17.39
C ALA A 33 -6.16 15.04 18.11
N PRO A 34 -5.43 13.91 18.07
CA PRO A 34 -4.03 13.91 18.46
C PRO A 34 -3.24 14.96 17.66
N SER A 35 -2.14 15.46 18.21
CA SER A 35 -1.30 16.41 17.48
C SER A 35 -0.79 15.82 16.17
N TYR A 36 -0.54 16.67 15.17
CA TYR A 36 0.00 16.23 13.89
C TYR A 36 1.30 15.42 14.07
N GLU A 37 2.16 15.82 14.99
CA GLU A 37 3.42 15.13 15.33
C GLU A 37 3.16 13.71 15.84
N THR A 38 2.17 13.56 16.74
CA THR A 38 1.78 12.24 17.27
C THR A 38 1.26 11.33 16.17
N LEU A 39 0.46 11.86 15.24
CA LEU A 39 -0.05 11.09 14.10
C LEU A 39 1.07 10.73 13.12
N LEU A 40 2.04 11.64 12.92
CA LEU A 40 3.20 11.42 12.06
C LEU A 40 4.14 10.36 12.64
N GLU A 41 4.40 10.36 13.96
CA GLU A 41 5.20 9.33 14.63
C GLU A 41 4.61 7.93 14.45
N ARG A 42 3.28 7.82 14.40
CA ARG A 42 2.56 6.56 14.22
C ARG A 42 2.35 6.19 12.76
N ILE A 43 2.76 7.03 11.81
CA ILE A 43 2.43 6.81 10.40
C ILE A 43 2.98 5.48 9.86
N GLY A 44 4.11 5.01 10.40
CA GLY A 44 4.70 3.71 10.09
C GLY A 44 3.81 2.51 10.45
N GLN A 45 2.82 2.69 11.34
CA GLN A 45 1.87 1.65 11.77
C GLN A 45 0.59 1.63 10.91
N THR A 46 0.43 2.56 9.96
CA THR A 46 -0.71 2.55 9.05
C THR A 46 -0.67 1.32 8.14
N PRO A 47 -1.82 0.75 7.73
CA PRO A 47 -1.86 -0.46 6.90
C PRO A 47 -1.00 -0.37 5.64
N VAL A 48 -0.99 0.79 4.97
CA VAL A 48 -0.21 1.00 3.75
C VAL A 48 1.30 0.93 3.99
N ASN A 49 1.78 1.44 5.13
CA ASN A 49 3.19 1.40 5.49
C ASN A 49 3.61 0.02 6.03
N VAL A 50 2.72 -0.67 6.73
CA VAL A 50 2.93 -2.07 7.16
C VAL A 50 3.01 -3.00 5.95
N GLU A 51 2.11 -2.84 4.97
CA GLU A 51 2.16 -3.58 3.71
C GLU A 51 3.47 -3.34 2.97
N ALA A 52 3.88 -2.08 2.83
CA ALA A 52 5.13 -1.74 2.17
C ALA A 52 6.36 -2.34 2.88
N GLY A 53 6.36 -2.38 4.22
CA GLY A 53 7.37 -3.08 5.02
C GLY A 53 7.38 -4.59 4.75
N ALA A 54 6.21 -5.24 4.76
CA ALA A 54 6.10 -6.68 4.49
C ALA A 54 6.55 -7.05 3.06
N LEU A 55 6.30 -6.17 2.07
CA LEU A 55 6.77 -6.35 0.70
C LEU A 55 8.31 -6.27 0.60
N LEU A 56 8.93 -5.38 1.36
CA LEU A 56 10.38 -5.32 1.50
C LEU A 56 10.92 -6.60 2.15
N ASP A 57 10.36 -7.03 3.29
CA ASP A 57 10.76 -8.26 3.98
C ASP A 57 10.67 -9.49 3.06
N ALA A 58 9.59 -9.58 2.27
CA ALA A 58 9.40 -10.62 1.27
C ALA A 58 10.48 -10.54 0.16
N ALA A 59 10.85 -9.34 -0.29
CA ALA A 59 11.92 -9.17 -1.27
C ALA A 59 13.29 -9.57 -0.72
N GLU A 60 13.61 -9.22 0.53
CA GLU A 60 14.83 -9.66 1.20
C GLU A 60 14.86 -11.17 1.43
N ALA A 61 13.71 -11.79 1.74
CA ALA A 61 13.59 -13.24 1.79
C ALA A 61 13.91 -13.88 0.42
N ARG A 62 13.46 -13.29 -0.69
CA ARG A 62 13.83 -13.75 -2.04
C ARG A 62 15.32 -13.59 -2.30
N VAL A 63 16.00 -12.57 -1.76
CA VAL A 63 17.47 -12.46 -1.82
C VAL A 63 18.14 -13.64 -1.10
N ARG A 64 17.67 -13.99 0.10
CA ARG A 64 18.19 -15.16 0.84
C ARG A 64 17.96 -16.45 0.06
N GLN A 65 16.76 -16.63 -0.48
CA GLN A 65 16.42 -17.81 -1.29
C GLN A 65 17.25 -17.90 -2.56
N ALA A 66 17.51 -16.77 -3.23
CA ALA A 66 18.31 -16.73 -4.46
C ALA A 66 19.75 -17.25 -4.25
N ARG A 67 20.30 -17.14 -3.03
CA ARG A 67 21.64 -17.63 -2.67
C ARG A 67 21.71 -19.13 -2.47
N VAL A 68 20.58 -19.79 -2.25
CA VAL A 68 20.51 -21.24 -2.02
C VAL A 68 20.90 -21.98 -3.30
N ARG A 69 21.63 -23.08 -3.12
CA ARG A 69 22.01 -23.97 -4.24
C ARG A 69 20.82 -24.85 -4.61
N PRO A 70 20.66 -25.23 -5.88
CA PRO A 70 19.72 -26.28 -6.27
C PRO A 70 20.00 -27.56 -5.47
N ASN A 71 18.94 -28.18 -4.97
CA ASN A 71 19.03 -29.47 -4.30
C ASN A 71 19.50 -30.54 -5.31
N PRO A 72 20.32 -31.51 -4.87
CA PRO A 72 20.63 -32.66 -5.69
C PRO A 72 19.38 -33.53 -5.88
N GLN A 73 19.40 -34.36 -6.93
CA GLN A 73 18.35 -35.30 -7.27
C GLN A 73 18.88 -36.73 -7.04
N LEU A 74 18.18 -37.52 -6.24
CA LEU A 74 18.46 -38.94 -6.07
C LEU A 74 17.53 -39.74 -7.00
N GLY A 75 18.11 -40.51 -7.91
CA GLY A 75 17.40 -41.39 -8.83
C GLY A 75 17.68 -42.84 -8.49
N LEU A 76 16.63 -43.66 -8.46
CA LEU A 76 16.71 -45.12 -8.42
C LEU A 76 16.09 -45.65 -9.71
N THR A 77 16.84 -46.42 -10.49
CA THR A 77 16.34 -47.11 -11.67
C THR A 77 16.53 -48.61 -11.52
N ALA A 78 15.59 -49.37 -12.06
CA ALA A 78 15.67 -50.82 -12.16
C ALA A 78 15.37 -51.19 -13.61
N ASP A 79 16.37 -51.72 -14.30
CA ASP A 79 16.32 -52.08 -15.71
C ASP A 79 16.35 -53.61 -15.85
N GLY A 80 15.85 -54.15 -16.96
CA GLY A 80 15.79 -55.60 -17.18
C GLY A 80 14.80 -56.35 -16.28
N VAL A 81 13.86 -55.64 -15.64
CA VAL A 81 12.82 -56.23 -14.78
C VAL A 81 11.61 -56.63 -15.64
N LEU A 82 11.15 -57.89 -15.53
CA LEU A 82 9.98 -58.42 -16.26
C LEU A 82 10.12 -58.41 -17.80
N GLY A 83 11.29 -58.79 -18.31
CA GLY A 83 11.54 -58.95 -19.73
C GLY A 83 11.12 -60.32 -20.29
N SER A 84 11.49 -60.59 -21.53
CA SER A 84 11.34 -61.89 -22.18
C SER A 84 12.66 -62.35 -22.79
N GLY A 85 12.77 -63.64 -23.10
CA GLY A 85 14.02 -64.21 -23.62
C GLY A 85 15.14 -64.12 -22.56
N PRO A 86 16.32 -63.55 -22.87
CA PRO A 86 17.41 -63.40 -21.90
C PRO A 86 17.06 -62.56 -20.67
N TYR A 87 15.99 -61.76 -20.69
CA TYR A 87 15.57 -60.91 -19.56
C TYR A 87 14.33 -61.46 -18.83
N ASP A 88 14.03 -62.76 -19.00
CA ASP A 88 12.96 -63.44 -18.29
C ASP A 88 13.30 -63.59 -16.79
N GLY A 89 12.39 -63.19 -15.91
CA GLY A 89 12.63 -63.13 -14.46
C GLY A 89 13.44 -61.92 -13.99
N TYR A 90 14.28 -62.09 -12.96
CA TYR A 90 15.08 -61.03 -12.31
C TYR A 90 16.59 -61.28 -12.36
N SER A 91 17.03 -62.42 -12.92
CA SER A 91 18.44 -62.81 -12.92
C SER A 91 19.34 -61.87 -13.72
N ASN A 92 18.77 -61.06 -14.61
CA ASN A 92 19.49 -60.06 -15.41
C ASN A 92 19.02 -58.64 -15.09
N ALA A 93 18.44 -58.42 -13.90
CA ALA A 93 18.04 -57.10 -13.48
C ALA A 93 19.28 -56.24 -13.12
N GLU A 94 19.21 -54.96 -13.49
CA GLU A 94 20.20 -53.97 -13.11
C GLU A 94 19.53 -52.94 -12.21
N THR A 95 20.09 -52.70 -11.03
CA THR A 95 19.58 -51.67 -10.11
C THR A 95 20.61 -50.56 -9.97
N SER A 96 20.25 -49.34 -10.36
CA SER A 96 21.13 -48.18 -10.29
C SER A 96 20.62 -47.13 -9.33
N LEU A 97 21.47 -46.66 -8.43
CA LEU A 97 21.22 -45.51 -7.56
C LEU A 97 22.19 -44.38 -7.92
N ALA A 98 21.68 -43.22 -8.32
CA ALA A 98 22.49 -42.09 -8.76
C ALA A 98 22.09 -40.78 -8.09
N LEU A 99 23.09 -39.99 -7.68
CA LEU A 99 22.93 -38.63 -7.21
C LEU A 99 23.35 -37.66 -8.33
N THR A 100 22.45 -36.79 -8.76
CA THR A 100 22.68 -35.77 -9.79
C THR A 100 22.65 -34.38 -9.18
N GLN A 101 23.65 -33.56 -9.50
CA GLN A 101 23.74 -32.17 -9.05
C GLN A 101 23.87 -31.23 -10.24
N ASP A 102 23.01 -30.23 -10.29
CA ASP A 102 23.14 -29.12 -11.23
C ASP A 102 24.36 -28.26 -10.88
N LEU A 103 25.25 -28.11 -11.84
CA LEU A 103 26.40 -27.23 -11.76
C LEU A 103 25.92 -25.83 -12.20
N GLU A 104 25.76 -24.92 -11.23
CA GLU A 104 25.37 -23.53 -11.50
C GLU A 104 26.50 -22.72 -12.17
N LEU A 105 26.89 -23.14 -13.38
CA LEU A 105 27.95 -22.55 -14.19
C LEU A 105 27.56 -21.16 -14.72
N TRP A 106 28.50 -20.49 -15.39
CA TRP A 106 28.29 -19.22 -16.10
C TRP A 106 27.86 -18.04 -15.21
N GLY A 107 28.03 -18.16 -13.89
CA GLY A 107 27.58 -17.14 -12.95
C GLY A 107 26.06 -17.10 -12.73
N ARG A 108 25.32 -18.18 -13.08
CA ARG A 108 23.86 -18.28 -12.93
C ARG A 108 23.35 -17.87 -11.54
N ARG A 109 24.01 -18.37 -10.49
CA ARG A 109 23.67 -17.99 -9.11
C ARG A 109 23.87 -16.50 -8.87
N GLY A 110 25.02 -15.95 -9.27
CA GLY A 110 25.34 -14.53 -9.11
C GLY A 110 24.27 -13.65 -9.76
N ALA A 111 23.94 -13.92 -11.02
CA ALA A 111 22.92 -13.17 -11.74
C ALA A 111 21.53 -13.27 -11.11
N ARG A 112 21.13 -14.45 -10.62
CA ARG A 112 19.88 -14.63 -9.87
C ARG A 112 19.87 -13.81 -8.58
N VAL A 113 20.97 -13.82 -7.84
CA VAL A 113 21.13 -13.02 -6.60
C VAL A 113 21.11 -11.53 -6.89
N ASP A 114 21.73 -11.08 -7.98
CA ASP A 114 21.81 -9.67 -8.35
C ASP A 114 20.44 -9.09 -8.76
N VAL A 115 19.62 -9.87 -9.46
CA VAL A 115 18.21 -9.51 -9.72
C VAL A 115 17.44 -9.40 -8.41
N ALA A 116 17.51 -10.41 -7.54
CA ALA A 116 16.79 -10.40 -6.27
C ALA A 116 17.22 -9.20 -5.39
N ARG A 117 18.51 -8.86 -5.37
CA ARG A 117 19.02 -7.66 -4.68
C ARG A 117 18.48 -6.37 -5.28
N GLY A 118 18.39 -6.30 -6.60
CA GLY A 118 17.75 -5.18 -7.29
C GLY A 118 16.31 -4.99 -6.86
N GLU A 119 15.53 -6.08 -6.91
CA GLU A 119 14.12 -6.08 -6.49
C GLU A 119 13.94 -5.67 -5.03
N ALA A 120 14.81 -6.13 -4.12
CA ALA A 120 14.80 -5.70 -2.72
C ALA A 120 15.13 -4.21 -2.57
N GLY A 121 16.13 -3.70 -3.30
CA GLY A 121 16.42 -2.27 -3.35
C GLY A 121 15.26 -1.44 -3.90
N THR A 122 14.56 -1.95 -4.92
CA THR A 122 13.36 -1.29 -5.46
C THR A 122 12.23 -1.28 -4.42
N ALA A 123 12.03 -2.40 -3.72
CA ALA A 123 11.02 -2.51 -2.66
C ALA A 123 11.29 -1.54 -1.50
N ALA A 124 12.56 -1.34 -1.12
CA ALA A 124 12.95 -0.37 -0.10
C ALA A 124 12.60 1.06 -0.52
N LEU A 125 12.95 1.45 -1.76
CA LEU A 125 12.61 2.77 -2.29
C LEU A 125 11.10 3.00 -2.40
N ARG A 126 10.34 1.98 -2.80
CA ARG A 126 8.87 2.05 -2.79
C ARG A 126 8.33 2.26 -1.39
N ARG A 127 8.85 1.53 -0.39
CA ARG A 127 8.44 1.69 1.00
C ARG A 127 8.71 3.10 1.51
N ASP A 128 9.85 3.68 1.17
CA ASP A 128 10.17 5.04 1.57
C ASP A 128 9.24 6.06 0.88
N LEU A 129 8.96 5.88 -0.41
CA LEU A 129 8.01 6.73 -1.15
C LEU A 129 6.59 6.63 -0.57
N THR A 130 6.11 5.42 -0.25
CA THR A 130 4.82 5.21 0.42
C THR A 130 4.75 5.98 1.75
N GLY A 131 5.83 5.98 2.52
CA GLY A 131 5.92 6.74 3.76
C GLY A 131 5.79 8.25 3.55
N VAL A 132 6.47 8.79 2.53
CA VAL A 132 6.39 10.20 2.15
C VAL A 132 4.98 10.58 1.67
N ASP A 133 4.38 9.76 0.80
CA ASP A 133 3.03 10.00 0.27
C ASP A 133 1.98 9.94 1.37
N ALA A 134 2.09 8.98 2.30
CA ALA A 134 1.23 8.89 3.47
C ALA A 134 1.36 10.14 4.35
N ALA A 135 2.59 10.61 4.60
CA ALA A 135 2.85 11.80 5.41
C ALA A 135 2.29 13.07 4.76
N GLY A 136 2.45 13.20 3.43
CA GLY A 136 1.89 14.29 2.66
C GLY A 136 0.36 14.31 2.70
N ARG A 137 -0.29 13.15 2.51
CA ARG A 137 -1.74 13.02 2.63
C ARG A 137 -2.24 13.36 4.04
N LEU A 138 -1.56 12.86 5.07
CA LEU A 138 -1.90 13.17 6.47
C LEU A 138 -1.80 14.68 6.74
N ALA A 139 -0.72 15.32 6.29
CA ALA A 139 -0.52 16.77 6.45
C ALA A 139 -1.65 17.58 5.79
N LEU A 140 -2.02 17.22 4.56
CA LEU A 140 -3.11 17.89 3.83
C LEU A 140 -4.44 17.74 4.57
N VAL A 141 -4.82 16.52 4.94
CA VAL A 141 -6.10 16.26 5.62
C VAL A 141 -6.17 16.91 7.00
N TYR A 142 -5.06 16.94 7.74
CA TYR A 142 -4.98 17.64 9.02
C TYR A 142 -5.15 19.15 8.85
N ALA A 143 -4.46 19.75 7.89
CA ALA A 143 -4.58 21.17 7.57
C ALA A 143 -5.99 21.55 7.09
N GLU A 144 -6.64 20.70 6.29
CA GLU A 144 -8.03 20.88 5.87
C GLU A 144 -9.00 20.83 7.06
N ALA A 145 -8.80 19.89 7.99
CA ALA A 145 -9.59 19.79 9.22
C ALA A 145 -9.42 21.03 10.11
N GLU A 146 -8.20 21.52 10.29
CA GLU A 146 -7.91 22.75 11.04
C GLU A 146 -8.57 23.97 10.37
N ALA A 147 -8.46 24.08 9.04
CA ALA A 147 -9.08 25.17 8.28
C ALA A 147 -10.61 25.15 8.38
N ALA A 148 -11.24 23.98 8.32
CA ALA A 148 -12.68 23.83 8.45
C ALA A 148 -13.17 24.21 9.85
N ASP A 149 -12.44 23.83 10.91
CA ASP A 149 -12.75 24.23 12.29
C ASP A 149 -12.66 25.75 12.46
N ARG A 150 -11.60 26.40 11.93
CA ARG A 150 -11.47 27.86 11.96
C ARG A 150 -12.59 28.57 11.20
N ARG A 151 -12.97 28.07 10.02
CA ARG A 151 -14.10 28.64 9.24
C ARG A 151 -15.42 28.54 10.00
N PHE A 152 -15.65 27.44 10.70
CA PHE A 152 -16.83 27.28 11.56
C PHE A 152 -16.84 28.30 12.70
N GLN A 153 -15.71 28.54 13.37
CA GLN A 153 -15.64 29.58 14.41
C GLN A 153 -15.89 30.98 13.83
N LEU A 154 -15.31 31.31 12.68
CA LEU A 154 -15.54 32.59 11.99
C LEU A 154 -17.01 32.77 11.58
N ALA A 155 -17.67 31.72 11.08
CA ALA A 155 -19.08 31.77 10.72
C ALA A 155 -19.97 32.00 11.96
N LYS A 156 -19.59 31.43 13.10
CA LYS A 156 -20.28 31.60 14.38
C LYS A 156 -20.15 33.04 14.91
N GLU A 157 -18.96 33.62 14.81
CA GLU A 157 -18.70 35.03 15.13
C GLU A 157 -19.49 35.95 14.19
N ALA A 158 -19.44 35.69 12.88
CA ALA A 158 -20.20 36.44 11.88
C ALA A 158 -21.71 36.42 12.19
N LEU A 159 -22.29 35.24 12.47
CA LEU A 159 -23.69 35.13 12.85
C LEU A 159 -24.02 35.96 14.10
N THR A 160 -23.13 35.97 15.09
CA THR A 160 -23.33 36.73 16.33
C THR A 160 -23.39 38.23 16.03
N ILE A 161 -22.49 38.74 15.19
CA ILE A 161 -22.45 40.15 14.79
C ILE A 161 -23.69 40.49 13.94
N THR A 162 -24.04 39.67 12.94
CA THR A 162 -25.18 39.93 12.05
C THR A 162 -26.52 39.91 12.79
N LEU A 163 -26.70 39.03 13.79
CA LEU A 163 -27.90 39.03 14.64
C LEU A 163 -28.01 40.30 15.49
N ALA A 164 -26.88 40.82 15.97
CA ALA A 164 -26.85 42.08 16.71
C ALA A 164 -27.19 43.27 15.80
N ASP A 165 -26.65 43.31 14.58
CA ASP A 165 -26.98 44.33 13.58
C ASP A 165 -28.47 44.29 13.18
N ALA A 166 -28.99 43.09 12.91
CA ALA A 166 -30.40 42.91 12.58
C ALA A 166 -31.33 43.39 13.70
N ARG A 167 -30.98 43.12 14.97
CA ARG A 167 -31.73 43.62 16.12
C ARG A 167 -31.69 45.15 16.20
N ALA A 168 -30.54 45.77 15.95
CA ALA A 168 -30.40 47.22 15.97
C ALA A 168 -31.21 47.90 14.86
N ALA A 169 -31.16 47.37 13.64
CA ALA A 169 -31.93 47.87 12.51
C ALA A 169 -33.46 47.78 12.76
N LEU A 170 -33.92 46.65 13.29
CA LEU A 170 -35.35 46.47 13.62
C LEU A 170 -35.84 47.49 14.68
N LEU A 171 -35.04 47.76 15.71
CA LEU A 171 -35.37 48.80 16.71
C LEU A 171 -35.46 50.21 16.08
N LEU A 172 -34.55 50.56 15.16
CA LEU A 172 -34.60 51.85 14.47
C LEU A 172 -35.82 51.97 13.55
N VAL A 173 -36.25 50.87 12.92
CA VAL A 173 -37.48 50.82 12.14
C VAL A 173 -38.71 50.99 13.03
N GLU A 174 -38.76 50.34 14.21
CA GLU A 174 -39.83 50.50 15.20
C GLU A 174 -39.94 51.94 15.72
N GLU A 175 -38.81 52.62 15.91
CA GLU A 175 -38.75 54.05 16.26
C GLU A 175 -39.07 54.99 15.08
N GLY A 176 -39.28 54.47 13.87
CA GLY A 176 -39.54 55.25 12.65
C GLY A 176 -38.32 56.01 12.13
N ARG A 177 -37.11 55.63 12.55
CA ARG A 177 -35.82 56.25 12.17
C ARG A 177 -35.19 55.62 10.93
N GLU A 178 -35.69 54.45 10.52
CA GLU A 178 -35.28 53.74 9.31
C GLU A 178 -36.49 53.18 8.53
N PRO A 179 -36.36 52.97 7.20
CA PRO A 179 -37.43 52.40 6.39
C PRO A 179 -37.61 50.88 6.64
N LEU A 180 -38.85 50.38 6.52
CA LEU A 180 -39.17 48.94 6.66
C LEU A 180 -38.28 48.02 5.82
N LEU A 181 -37.88 48.46 4.63
CA LEU A 181 -36.98 47.71 3.74
C LEU A 181 -35.63 47.39 4.42
N ARG A 182 -35.10 48.30 5.25
CA ARG A 182 -33.83 48.09 5.95
C ARG A 182 -33.93 46.96 6.99
N GLY A 183 -35.07 46.86 7.69
CA GLY A 183 -35.36 45.74 8.60
C GLY A 183 -35.42 44.40 7.86
N ILE A 184 -36.12 44.34 6.73
CA ILE A 184 -36.21 43.12 5.89
C ILE A 184 -34.82 42.71 5.36
N GLN A 185 -33.99 43.68 4.95
CA GLN A 185 -32.61 43.42 4.54
C GLN A 185 -31.79 42.81 5.69
N ALA A 186 -31.89 43.37 6.89
CA ALA A 186 -31.16 42.88 8.06
C ALA A 186 -31.59 41.46 8.47
N GLU A 187 -32.89 41.15 8.42
CA GLU A 187 -33.39 39.79 8.64
C GLU A 187 -32.89 38.80 7.58
N THR A 188 -32.82 39.22 6.32
CA THR A 188 -32.29 38.41 5.21
C THR A 188 -30.80 38.12 5.41
N GLU A 189 -30.00 39.12 5.81
CA GLU A 189 -28.59 38.96 6.13
C GLU A 189 -28.40 37.99 7.32
N ALA A 190 -29.21 38.11 8.37
CA ALA A 190 -29.19 37.18 9.51
C ALA A 190 -29.55 35.74 9.09
N ALA A 191 -30.54 35.56 8.22
CA ALA A 191 -30.90 34.26 7.67
C ALA A 191 -29.76 33.66 6.83
N SER A 192 -29.10 34.48 6.00
CA SER A 192 -27.91 34.06 5.24
C SER A 192 -26.76 33.66 6.15
N ALA A 193 -26.50 34.40 7.23
CA ALA A 193 -25.44 34.08 8.19
C ALA A 193 -25.71 32.77 8.94
N ARG A 194 -26.98 32.44 9.23
CA ARG A 194 -27.36 31.13 9.80
C ARG A 194 -27.05 30.00 8.82
N ALA A 195 -27.45 30.16 7.55
CA ALA A 195 -27.16 29.18 6.52
C ALA A 195 -25.64 28.95 6.33
N SER A 196 -24.84 30.03 6.35
CA SER A 196 -23.37 29.91 6.29
C SER A 196 -22.77 29.21 7.50
N LEU A 197 -23.32 29.37 8.70
CA LEU A 197 -22.89 28.63 9.89
C LEU A 197 -23.21 27.13 9.75
N ASP A 198 -24.41 26.79 9.29
CA ASP A 198 -24.83 25.40 9.08
C ASP A 198 -23.94 24.72 8.02
N GLU A 199 -23.63 25.40 6.92
CA GLU A 199 -22.71 24.94 5.87
C GLU A 199 -21.30 24.72 6.43
N ALA A 200 -20.75 25.69 7.18
CA ALA A 200 -19.43 25.56 7.79
C ALA A 200 -19.38 24.42 8.82
N GLY A 201 -20.48 24.17 9.53
CA GLY A 201 -20.63 23.04 10.45
C GLY A 201 -20.56 21.70 9.73
N ALA A 202 -21.29 21.57 8.62
CA ALA A 202 -21.25 20.36 7.79
C ALA A 202 -19.86 20.11 7.18
N GLU A 203 -19.18 21.14 6.68
CA GLU A 203 -17.82 21.00 6.13
C GLU A 203 -16.81 20.59 7.21
N ARG A 204 -16.92 21.15 8.42
CA ARG A 204 -16.11 20.76 9.59
C ARG A 204 -16.30 19.29 9.95
N GLU A 205 -17.54 18.83 10.05
CA GLU A 205 -17.85 17.43 10.33
C GLU A 205 -17.29 16.50 9.25
N ALA A 206 -17.42 16.87 7.98
CA ALA A 206 -16.86 16.12 6.87
C ALA A 206 -15.33 16.07 6.93
N ALA A 207 -14.66 17.18 7.23
CA ALA A 207 -13.21 17.24 7.35
C ALA A 207 -12.69 16.39 8.53
N PHE A 208 -13.38 16.42 9.68
CA PHE A 208 -13.04 15.57 10.83
C PHE A 208 -13.26 14.09 10.56
N ALA A 209 -14.32 13.72 9.84
CA ALA A 209 -14.53 12.35 9.38
C ALA A 209 -13.40 11.89 8.44
N ARG A 210 -12.97 12.74 7.50
CA ARG A 210 -11.82 12.46 6.62
C ARG A 210 -10.52 12.28 7.40
N LEU A 211 -10.25 13.12 8.40
CA LEU A 211 -9.08 13.00 9.28
C LEU A 211 -9.13 11.70 10.09
N THR A 212 -10.28 11.41 10.71
CA THR A 212 -10.50 10.19 11.48
C THR A 212 -10.20 8.94 10.64
N ALA A 213 -10.73 8.88 9.41
CA ALA A 213 -10.50 7.76 8.50
C ALA A 213 -9.04 7.66 8.03
N THR A 214 -8.42 8.78 7.65
CA THR A 214 -7.05 8.80 7.14
C THR A 214 -6.03 8.43 8.22
N ALA A 215 -6.24 8.93 9.44
CA ALA A 215 -5.39 8.63 10.60
C ALA A 215 -5.77 7.32 11.31
N MET A 216 -6.78 6.59 10.82
CA MET A 216 -7.26 5.33 11.39
C MET A 216 -7.60 5.43 12.88
N LEU A 217 -8.22 6.55 13.29
CA LEU A 217 -8.57 6.79 14.67
C LEU A 217 -9.80 5.97 15.09
N PRO A 218 -9.82 5.41 16.31
CA PRO A 218 -10.93 4.57 16.78
C PRO A 218 -12.20 5.37 17.09
N THR A 219 -12.07 6.68 17.29
CA THR A 219 -13.14 7.61 17.62
C THR A 219 -13.12 8.78 16.66
N VAL A 220 -14.31 9.30 16.33
CA VAL A 220 -14.45 10.47 15.47
C VAL A 220 -13.90 11.70 16.19
N VAL A 221 -13.05 12.43 15.49
CA VAL A 221 -12.52 13.72 15.93
C VAL A 221 -13.66 14.73 16.06
N THR A 222 -13.70 15.49 17.15
CA THR A 222 -14.71 16.55 17.36
C THR A 222 -14.12 17.92 17.69
N SER A 223 -12.80 18.00 17.87
CA SER A 223 -12.04 19.25 17.96
C SER A 223 -10.61 19.04 17.47
N ILE A 224 -9.95 20.11 17.07
CA ILE A 224 -8.54 20.09 16.64
C ILE A 224 -7.83 21.26 17.31
N ASP A 225 -6.67 21.00 17.89
CA ASP A 225 -5.86 22.08 18.45
C ASP A 225 -5.16 22.83 17.31
N PRO A 226 -5.34 24.16 17.20
CA PRO A 226 -4.74 24.94 16.14
C PRO A 226 -3.22 24.99 16.26
N GLY A 227 -2.53 25.07 15.12
CA GLY A 227 -1.09 25.35 15.10
C GLY A 227 -0.29 24.72 13.96
N VAL A 228 -0.88 23.92 13.07
CA VAL A 228 -0.18 23.49 11.85
C VAL A 228 -0.21 24.61 10.81
N LEU A 229 -1.36 25.26 10.65
CA LEU A 229 -1.52 26.38 9.70
C LEU A 229 -0.74 27.64 10.08
N ASP A 230 -0.41 27.83 11.35
CA ASP A 230 0.33 29.02 11.81
C ASP A 230 1.85 28.87 11.70
N ARG A 231 2.36 27.71 11.24
CA ARG A 231 3.79 27.49 11.06
C ARG A 231 4.29 28.21 9.81
N ALA A 232 5.44 28.87 9.95
CA ALA A 232 6.17 29.34 8.78
C ALA A 232 6.57 28.14 7.91
N PRO A 233 6.33 28.17 6.59
CA PRO A 233 6.80 27.12 5.70
C PRO A 233 8.32 27.08 5.78
N SER A 234 8.89 25.90 6.07
CA SER A 234 10.32 25.68 5.89
C SER A 234 10.62 25.73 4.40
N ALA A 235 11.69 26.44 4.02
CA ALA A 235 12.16 26.42 2.65
C ALA A 235 12.50 24.97 2.28
N PRO A 236 12.06 24.46 1.12
CA PRO A 236 12.43 23.12 0.69
C PRO A 236 13.95 23.04 0.61
N ASP A 237 14.52 21.97 1.17
CA ASP A 237 15.94 21.70 1.01
C ASP A 237 16.22 21.50 -0.50
N GLN A 238 16.96 22.44 -1.09
CA GLN A 238 17.38 22.40 -2.48
C GLN A 238 18.65 21.58 -2.65
N SER A 239 18.99 20.71 -1.69
CA SER A 239 19.99 19.69 -1.89
C SER A 239 19.63 18.97 -3.19
N GLY A 240 20.50 19.06 -4.21
CA GLY A 240 20.23 18.60 -5.58
C GLY A 240 20.08 17.08 -5.73
N ALA A 241 19.64 16.39 -4.68
CA ALA A 241 19.26 15.01 -4.67
C ALA A 241 18.08 14.78 -5.62
N ALA A 242 18.17 13.72 -6.42
CA ALA A 242 17.07 13.30 -7.28
C ALA A 242 15.82 13.00 -6.43
N SER A 243 14.66 13.42 -6.95
CA SER A 243 13.35 13.12 -6.34
C SER A 243 13.23 11.62 -6.02
N PRO A 244 12.60 11.22 -4.90
CA PRO A 244 12.37 9.82 -4.57
C PRO A 244 11.75 9.01 -5.71
N VAL A 245 10.86 9.63 -6.50
CA VAL A 245 10.22 9.02 -7.68
C VAL A 245 11.25 8.72 -8.78
N VAL A 246 12.20 9.64 -9.02
CA VAL A 246 13.27 9.45 -10.00
C VAL A 246 14.21 8.32 -9.56
N ARG A 247 14.61 8.32 -8.29
CA ARG A 247 15.45 7.25 -7.71
C ARG A 247 14.80 5.87 -7.84
N LEU A 248 13.48 5.79 -7.60
CA LEU A 248 12.72 4.56 -7.79
C LEU A 248 12.73 4.11 -9.25
N ALA A 249 12.46 5.02 -10.20
CA ALA A 249 12.46 4.71 -11.62
C ALA A 249 13.85 4.24 -12.12
N GLU A 250 14.92 4.87 -11.65
CA GLU A 250 16.30 4.44 -11.92
C GLU A 250 16.56 3.03 -11.39
N ALA A 251 16.16 2.73 -10.15
CA ALA A 251 16.31 1.40 -9.56
C ALA A 251 15.49 0.32 -10.28
N GLU A 252 14.29 0.65 -10.77
CA GLU A 252 13.45 -0.23 -11.59
C GLU A 252 14.13 -0.55 -12.92
N ARG A 253 14.69 0.47 -13.58
CA ARG A 253 15.46 0.31 -14.81
C ARG A 253 16.67 -0.60 -14.58
N ASP A 254 17.48 -0.31 -13.56
CA ASP A 254 18.67 -1.12 -13.23
C ASP A 254 18.30 -2.59 -12.96
N THR A 255 17.18 -2.82 -12.27
CA THR A 255 16.68 -4.16 -11.99
C THR A 255 16.21 -4.86 -13.26
N ALA A 256 15.57 -4.14 -14.19
CA ALA A 256 15.21 -4.67 -15.50
C ALA A 256 16.45 -5.07 -16.32
N GLU A 257 17.51 -4.27 -16.31
CA GLU A 257 18.79 -4.60 -16.97
C GLU A 257 19.43 -5.87 -16.37
N ARG A 258 19.35 -6.06 -15.05
CA ARG A 258 19.79 -7.30 -14.39
C ARG A 258 18.96 -8.51 -14.80
N ARG A 259 17.64 -8.37 -15.00
CA ARG A 259 16.77 -9.46 -15.50
C ARG A 259 17.15 -9.87 -16.92
N ILE A 260 17.46 -8.91 -17.78
CA ILE A 260 17.97 -9.19 -19.13
C ILE A 260 19.26 -10.01 -19.06
N ARG A 261 20.19 -9.67 -18.16
CA ARG A 261 21.43 -10.44 -17.95
C ARG A 261 21.17 -11.88 -17.50
N VAL A 262 20.18 -12.12 -16.63
CA VAL A 262 19.77 -13.48 -16.24
C VAL A 262 19.31 -14.29 -17.45
N GLU A 263 18.46 -13.72 -18.30
CA GLU A 263 17.98 -14.41 -19.50
C GLU A 263 19.10 -14.71 -20.51
N GLN A 264 20.07 -13.80 -20.65
CA GLN A 264 21.27 -14.01 -21.46
C GLN A 264 22.13 -15.18 -20.93
N ILE A 265 22.23 -15.32 -19.60
CA ILE A 265 22.95 -16.43 -18.97
C ILE A 265 22.16 -17.75 -19.10
N ASN A 266 20.83 -17.69 -19.00
CA ASN A 266 19.95 -18.85 -19.17
C ASN A 266 19.95 -19.38 -20.61
N ALA A 267 20.37 -18.58 -21.59
CA ALA A 267 20.59 -19.04 -22.97
C ALA A 267 21.77 -20.01 -23.10
N ARG A 268 22.69 -20.05 -22.12
CA ARG A 268 23.80 -21.02 -22.10
C ARG A 268 23.30 -22.37 -21.56
N PRO A 269 23.78 -23.52 -22.07
CA PRO A 269 23.37 -24.85 -21.57
C PRO A 269 23.56 -25.04 -20.06
N ASN A 270 22.63 -25.75 -19.41
CA ASN A 270 22.77 -26.19 -18.02
C ASN A 270 23.63 -27.45 -17.97
N VAL A 271 24.64 -27.50 -17.13
CA VAL A 271 25.47 -28.71 -17.00
C VAL A 271 25.17 -29.34 -15.64
N SER A 272 24.96 -30.64 -15.60
CA SER A 272 24.86 -31.40 -14.35
C SER A 272 25.94 -32.47 -14.29
N ALA A 273 26.35 -32.81 -13.08
CA ALA A 273 27.23 -33.94 -12.81
C ALA A 273 26.46 -34.99 -12.02
N SER A 274 26.73 -36.26 -12.29
CA SER A 274 26.15 -37.38 -11.56
C SER A 274 27.22 -38.35 -11.06
N VAL A 275 26.95 -38.95 -9.92
CA VAL A 275 27.68 -40.09 -9.38
C VAL A 275 26.68 -41.15 -8.96
N GLY A 276 26.90 -42.39 -9.34
CA GLY A 276 25.97 -43.47 -9.03
C GLY A 276 26.65 -44.82 -8.88
N VAL A 277 25.93 -45.76 -8.33
CA VAL A 277 26.32 -47.15 -8.16
C VAL A 277 25.28 -48.04 -8.83
N THR A 278 25.73 -49.01 -9.61
CA THR A 278 24.88 -49.97 -10.32
C THR A 278 25.22 -51.39 -9.87
N ARG A 279 24.20 -52.13 -9.48
CA ARG A 279 24.24 -53.55 -9.15
C ARG A 279 23.76 -54.34 -10.36
N TYR A 280 24.59 -55.27 -10.83
CA TYR A 280 24.26 -56.19 -11.91
C TYR A 280 24.01 -57.58 -11.33
N GLU A 281 22.77 -58.06 -11.42
CA GLU A 281 22.42 -59.37 -10.84
C GLU A 281 22.97 -60.55 -11.66
N ALA A 282 23.19 -60.36 -12.97
CA ALA A 282 23.70 -61.42 -13.85
C ALA A 282 25.14 -61.81 -13.51
N GLU A 283 25.98 -60.82 -13.19
CA GLU A 283 27.40 -61.00 -12.88
C GLU A 283 27.71 -60.99 -11.37
N ASP A 284 26.70 -60.85 -10.50
CA ASP A 284 26.88 -60.61 -9.06
C ASP A 284 27.86 -59.46 -8.79
N ALA A 285 27.82 -58.42 -9.62
CA ALA A 285 28.83 -57.36 -9.66
C ALA A 285 28.26 -55.98 -9.30
N THR A 286 29.15 -55.07 -8.88
CA THR A 286 28.79 -53.67 -8.61
C THR A 286 29.78 -52.75 -9.30
N ALA A 287 29.26 -51.75 -10.01
CA ALA A 287 30.06 -50.74 -10.69
C ALA A 287 29.73 -49.34 -10.17
N LEU A 288 30.73 -48.45 -10.24
CA LEU A 288 30.57 -47.03 -9.96
C LEU A 288 30.54 -46.27 -11.28
N THR A 289 29.59 -45.35 -11.40
CA THR A 289 29.36 -44.56 -12.62
C THR A 289 29.50 -43.07 -12.30
N PHE A 290 30.23 -42.36 -13.15
CA PHE A 290 30.30 -40.90 -13.14
C PHE A 290 29.78 -40.37 -14.47
N GLY A 291 28.95 -39.34 -14.43
CA GLY A 291 28.35 -38.74 -15.61
C GLY A 291 28.42 -37.23 -15.60
N VAL A 292 28.47 -36.64 -16.79
CA VAL A 292 28.22 -35.22 -17.01
C VAL A 292 27.15 -35.13 -18.09
N SER A 293 26.11 -34.34 -17.84
CA SER A 293 25.02 -34.12 -18.79
C SER A 293 24.92 -32.64 -19.15
N MET A 294 24.71 -32.37 -20.44
CA MET A 294 24.53 -31.02 -20.97
C MET A 294 23.53 -31.08 -22.14
N PRO A 295 22.45 -30.28 -22.11
CA PRO A 295 21.51 -30.20 -23.22
C PRO A 295 22.15 -29.46 -24.40
N LEU A 296 21.89 -29.93 -25.62
CA LEU A 296 22.31 -29.28 -26.85
C LEU A 296 21.16 -28.41 -27.40
N PRO A 297 21.28 -27.06 -27.38
CA PRO A 297 20.20 -26.16 -27.80
C PRO A 297 20.12 -26.06 -29.34
N LEU A 298 19.55 -27.10 -29.96
CA LEU A 298 19.40 -27.19 -31.42
C LEU A 298 18.28 -26.28 -31.94
N PHE A 299 17.14 -26.22 -31.24
CA PHE A 299 15.93 -25.49 -31.67
C PHE A 299 15.66 -24.26 -30.81
N ASP A 300 15.66 -24.39 -29.48
CA ASP A 300 15.49 -23.27 -28.57
C ASP A 300 16.84 -22.77 -28.03
N ARG A 301 17.28 -21.62 -28.53
CA ARG A 301 18.49 -20.91 -28.08
C ARG A 301 18.16 -19.72 -27.18
N ASN A 302 16.96 -19.68 -26.62
CA ASN A 302 16.40 -18.58 -25.84
C ASN A 302 16.39 -17.22 -26.58
N ARG A 303 16.45 -17.24 -27.93
CA ARG A 303 16.49 -16.02 -28.77
C ARG A 303 15.19 -15.22 -28.71
N GLY A 304 14.04 -15.89 -28.51
CA GLY A 304 12.72 -15.24 -28.44
C GLY A 304 12.38 -14.58 -27.10
N LYS A 305 13.07 -14.91 -26.00
CA LYS A 305 12.90 -14.24 -24.69
C LYS A 305 13.69 -12.93 -24.57
N HIS A 306 14.44 -12.56 -25.60
CA HIS A 306 15.07 -11.26 -25.68
C HIS A 306 13.99 -10.23 -25.99
N PRO A 307 13.82 -9.15 -25.21
CA PRO A 307 13.16 -7.95 -25.70
C PRO A 307 14.17 -7.22 -26.63
N GLY A 308 14.54 -7.89 -27.72
CA GLY A 308 15.34 -7.36 -28.81
C GLY A 308 14.42 -7.04 -29.99
N GLY A 309 13.32 -6.33 -29.72
CA GLY A 309 12.44 -5.76 -30.72
C GLY A 309 12.50 -4.26 -30.59
N ALA A 310 13.09 -3.59 -31.58
CA ALA A 310 13.04 -2.15 -31.74
C ALA A 310 11.59 -1.66 -31.64
N GLY A 311 11.25 -0.97 -30.55
CA GLY A 311 9.89 -0.45 -30.36
C GLY A 311 9.54 -0.15 -28.91
N ARG A 312 10.25 0.79 -28.29
CA ARG A 312 9.81 1.69 -27.17
C ARG A 312 11.03 2.29 -26.44
N VAL A 313 11.85 3.05 -27.15
CA VAL A 313 12.71 4.09 -26.54
C VAL A 313 12.63 5.37 -27.38
N GLN A 314 11.44 5.69 -27.90
CA GLN A 314 11.19 6.96 -28.56
C GLN A 314 9.91 7.55 -27.98
N GLY A 315 10.09 8.19 -26.83
CA GLY A 315 9.04 8.82 -26.03
C GLY A 315 9.68 9.45 -24.81
N GLY A 316 10.59 10.40 -25.02
CA GLY A 316 11.31 11.05 -23.91
C GLY A 316 12.20 12.24 -24.30
N GLU A 317 12.68 12.33 -25.54
CA GLU A 317 13.46 13.48 -25.99
C GLU A 317 12.61 14.39 -26.90
N ARG A 318 12.07 15.46 -26.33
CA ARG A 318 11.67 16.65 -27.10
C ARG A 318 12.94 17.43 -27.45
N PRO A 319 13.29 17.61 -28.73
CA PRO A 319 14.38 18.53 -29.10
C PRO A 319 13.96 19.99 -28.83
N PRO A 320 14.90 20.88 -28.45
CA PRO A 320 14.60 22.28 -28.20
C PRO A 320 14.12 22.96 -29.48
N GLY A 321 12.97 23.64 -29.39
CA GLY A 321 12.32 24.32 -30.49
C GLY A 321 13.20 25.39 -31.12
N ARG A 322 13.36 25.29 -32.45
CA ARG A 322 13.83 26.41 -33.28
C ARG A 322 12.78 27.52 -33.26
N ARG A 323 13.18 28.72 -32.86
CA ARG A 323 12.44 29.95 -33.13
C ARG A 323 12.44 30.21 -34.65
N PRO A 324 11.30 30.53 -35.28
CA PRO A 324 11.33 31.19 -36.56
C PRO A 324 11.62 32.68 -36.36
N SER A 325 12.65 33.14 -37.06
CA SER A 325 13.03 34.53 -37.25
C SER A 325 12.14 35.20 -38.31
N ARG A 326 11.66 36.40 -37.96
CA ARG A 326 10.96 37.43 -38.76
C ARG A 326 9.50 37.15 -39.12
#